data_AF-A0A495KWL7-F1
#
_entry.id   AF-A0A495KWL7-F1
#
_cell.length_a   1.000
_cell.length_b   1.000
_cell.length_c   1.000
_cell.angle_alpha   90.00
_cell.angle_beta   90.00
_cell.angle_gamma   90.00
#
_symmetry.space_group_name_H-M   'P 1'
#
loop_
_entity.id
_entity.type
_entity.pdbx_description
1 polymer ?
#
loop_
_entity_poly.entity_id
_entity_poly.type
_entity_poly.pdbx_seq_one_letter_code
_entity_poly.pdbx_strand_id
1 'polypeptide(L)'
;MNWNSPRGHAEGLVKLFLEDRLNDARNPPGVREAVVQSLVEQVETMKQRCSEQIDQLRTPSSQRIPDAYFNDEEEPENALQQVAAGIRAARARESFLAPDARGFEATYAFALAPSSRWALLQESSRVPRPATRHHRLTRSLTPIPWQDNEDEWPPPTAVDLEGTRRLTGPDADPVRVAENPYSDWVQLGMFERQATFATTHPEQPSRQLLISTGLEVIDGSVPSGSMPAGTNPPNIWLTTYDHLLPGIDQAFAAEILEDFEGPLTALANYQDQRGAPNRDRGVGLHPFTLVPRLEVVAFLDLRPESPTVRHCLVDGQGPALVGRNWRGFLIHDGSYSPLTPAVQGTDLIIRPDQYERLEAALGKDNIQSGIAVRPIEREDNGMY
;
A
#
# COMPACT_ATOMS: atom_id res chain seq x y z
N MET A 1 -20.45 16.75 -24.50
CA MET A 1 -20.27 17.39 -23.18
C MET A 1 -19.62 18.74 -23.38
N ASN A 2 -20.22 19.81 -22.85
CA ASN A 2 -19.60 21.14 -22.86
C ASN A 2 -18.71 21.25 -21.60
N TRP A 3 -17.44 20.88 -21.74
CA TRP A 3 -16.45 20.87 -20.67
C TRP A 3 -16.22 22.25 -20.03
N ASN A 4 -16.69 23.33 -20.65
CA ASN A 4 -16.50 24.70 -20.16
C ASN A 4 -17.54 25.16 -19.12
N SER A 5 -18.46 24.29 -18.69
CA SER A 5 -19.40 24.60 -17.61
C SER A 5 -19.02 23.90 -16.30
N PRO A 6 -19.30 24.47 -15.11
CA PRO A 6 -19.08 23.81 -13.83
C PRO A 6 -19.76 22.43 -13.77
N ARG A 7 -20.97 22.32 -14.32
CA ARG A 7 -21.68 21.04 -14.44
C ARG A 7 -20.96 20.03 -15.33
N GLY A 8 -20.46 20.46 -16.49
CA GLY A 8 -19.68 19.60 -17.37
C GLY A 8 -18.39 19.10 -16.73
N HIS A 9 -17.73 19.94 -15.91
CA HIS A 9 -16.57 19.53 -15.10
C HIS A 9 -16.94 18.49 -14.04
N ALA A 10 -17.99 18.75 -13.25
CA ALA A 10 -18.47 17.82 -12.22
C ALA A 10 -18.87 16.46 -12.81
N GLU A 11 -19.61 16.45 -13.93
CA GLU A 11 -19.95 15.22 -14.66
C GLU A 11 -18.71 14.47 -15.14
N GLY A 12 -17.69 15.21 -15.59
CA GLY A 12 -16.39 14.66 -15.99
C GLY A 12 -15.65 13.98 -14.83
N LEU A 13 -15.60 14.61 -13.65
CA LEU A 13 -14.96 14.05 -12.45
C LEU A 13 -15.68 12.80 -11.95
N VAL A 14 -17.02 12.83 -11.88
CA VAL A 14 -17.82 11.65 -11.51
C VAL A 14 -17.59 10.50 -12.48
N LYS A 15 -17.53 10.80 -13.78
CA LYS A 15 -17.22 9.80 -14.79
C LYS A 15 -15.81 9.21 -14.59
N LEU A 16 -14.83 10.08 -14.36
CA LEU A 16 -13.43 9.65 -14.24
C LEU A 16 -13.17 8.80 -12.99
N PHE A 17 -13.76 9.14 -11.84
CA PHE A 17 -13.38 8.54 -10.54
C PHE A 17 -14.43 7.61 -9.92
N LEU A 18 -15.70 7.75 -10.30
CA LEU A 18 -16.81 7.07 -9.63
C LEU A 18 -17.62 6.14 -10.54
N GLU A 19 -17.38 6.14 -11.86
CA GLU A 19 -18.21 5.42 -12.83
C GLU A 19 -18.30 3.92 -12.54
N ASP A 20 -17.17 3.27 -12.31
CA ASP A 20 -17.13 1.82 -12.04
C ASP A 20 -17.87 1.46 -10.76
N ARG A 21 -17.65 2.20 -9.67
CA ARG A 21 -18.33 1.97 -8.39
C ARG A 21 -19.84 2.22 -8.46
N LEU A 22 -20.26 3.28 -9.17
CA LEU A 22 -21.67 3.55 -9.40
C LEU A 22 -22.32 2.43 -10.25
N ASN A 23 -21.62 1.92 -11.26
CA ASN A 23 -22.09 0.80 -12.09
C ASN A 23 -22.22 -0.50 -11.27
N ASP A 24 -21.24 -0.81 -10.41
CA ASP A 24 -21.27 -1.97 -9.52
C ASP A 24 -22.43 -1.90 -8.51
N ALA A 25 -22.69 -0.71 -7.99
CA ALA A 25 -23.86 -0.42 -7.16
C ALA A 25 -25.19 -0.41 -7.96
N ARG A 26 -25.15 -0.78 -9.25
CA ARG A 26 -26.27 -0.81 -10.21
C ARG A 26 -26.93 0.55 -10.42
N ASN A 27 -26.12 1.61 -10.42
CA ASN A 27 -26.51 3.02 -10.56
C ASN A 27 -27.75 3.35 -9.73
N PRO A 28 -27.62 3.43 -8.39
CA PRO A 28 -28.76 3.73 -7.55
C PRO A 28 -29.41 5.05 -8.01
N PRO A 29 -30.74 5.09 -8.21
CA PRO A 29 -31.42 6.26 -8.77
C PRO A 29 -31.12 7.54 -8.00
N GLY A 30 -30.82 8.62 -8.72
CA GLY A 30 -30.58 9.95 -8.16
C GLY A 30 -29.22 10.15 -7.50
N VAL A 31 -28.43 9.09 -7.25
CA VAL A 31 -27.12 9.21 -6.59
C VAL A 31 -26.15 9.97 -7.48
N ARG A 32 -26.06 9.62 -8.77
CA ARG A 32 -25.16 10.29 -9.71
C ARG A 32 -25.48 11.78 -9.82
N GLU A 33 -26.76 12.11 -9.97
CA GLU A 33 -27.23 13.48 -10.10
C GLU A 33 -26.97 14.30 -8.83
N ALA A 34 -27.19 13.69 -7.66
CA ALA A 34 -26.92 14.34 -6.37
C ALA A 34 -25.43 14.59 -6.14
N VAL A 35 -24.56 13.64 -6.50
CA VAL A 35 -23.10 13.83 -6.43
C VAL A 35 -22.65 14.94 -7.39
N VAL A 36 -23.11 14.93 -8.65
CA VAL A 36 -22.81 16.01 -9.61
C VAL A 36 -23.26 17.36 -9.06
N GLN A 37 -24.48 17.45 -8.52
CA GLN A 37 -25.00 18.69 -7.97
C GLN A 37 -24.16 19.20 -6.78
N SER A 38 -23.71 18.31 -5.89
CA SER A 38 -22.82 18.65 -4.78
C SER A 38 -21.48 19.21 -5.26
N LEU A 39 -20.94 18.67 -6.35
CA LEU A 39 -19.64 19.09 -6.89
C LEU A 39 -19.69 20.41 -7.66
N VAL A 40 -20.81 20.72 -8.33
CA VAL A 40 -20.97 21.94 -9.14
C VAL A 40 -20.61 23.20 -8.36
N GLU A 41 -21.00 23.27 -7.08
CA GLU A 41 -20.76 24.42 -6.21
C GLU A 41 -19.29 24.57 -5.79
N GLN A 42 -18.48 23.51 -5.95
CA GLN A 42 -17.11 23.42 -5.45
C GLN A 42 -16.05 23.45 -6.57
N VAL A 43 -16.47 23.43 -7.84
CA VAL A 43 -15.56 23.25 -9.00
C VAL A 43 -14.41 24.25 -9.05
N GLU A 44 -14.68 25.53 -8.79
CA GLU A 44 -13.62 26.55 -8.86
C GLU A 44 -12.64 26.43 -7.69
N THR A 45 -13.12 26.11 -6.49
CA THR A 45 -12.26 25.82 -5.33
C THR A 45 -11.40 24.57 -5.58
N MET A 46 -11.98 23.52 -6.17
CA MET A 46 -11.26 22.31 -6.54
C MET A 46 -10.12 22.61 -7.51
N LYS A 47 -10.39 23.35 -8.59
CA LYS A 47 -9.39 23.75 -9.60
C LYS A 47 -8.25 24.57 -9.00
N GLN A 48 -8.58 25.51 -8.12
CA GLN A 48 -7.57 26.34 -7.46
C GLN A 48 -6.65 25.48 -6.60
N ARG A 49 -7.20 24.65 -5.72
CA ARG A 49 -6.41 23.77 -4.83
C ARG A 49 -5.58 22.75 -5.61
N CYS A 50 -6.13 22.17 -6.69
CA CYS A 50 -5.40 21.25 -7.55
C CYS A 50 -4.20 21.95 -8.24
N SER A 51 -4.39 23.18 -8.75
CA SER A 51 -3.29 23.98 -9.31
C SER A 51 -2.20 24.25 -8.26
N GLU A 52 -2.59 24.63 -7.04
CA GLU A 52 -1.65 24.86 -5.93
C GLU A 52 -0.88 23.58 -5.56
N GLN A 53 -1.53 22.41 -5.56
CA GLN A 53 -0.89 21.11 -5.33
C GLN A 53 0.11 20.77 -6.45
N ILE A 54 -0.24 21.01 -7.70
CA ILE A 54 0.64 20.77 -8.86
C ILE A 54 1.85 21.70 -8.82
N ASP A 55 1.66 23.00 -8.56
CA ASP A 55 2.74 23.97 -8.53
C ASP A 55 3.78 23.66 -7.42
N GLN A 56 3.32 23.15 -6.27
CA GLN A 56 4.20 22.65 -5.21
C GLN A 56 5.07 21.48 -5.67
N LEU A 57 4.62 20.66 -6.62
CA LEU A 57 5.35 19.50 -7.13
C LEU A 57 6.24 19.80 -8.31
N ARG A 58 6.04 20.93 -8.98
CA ARG A 58 6.87 21.36 -10.10
C ARG A 58 8.12 22.11 -9.66
N THR A 59 8.22 22.48 -8.39
CA THR A 59 9.37 23.22 -7.86
C THR A 59 10.48 22.24 -7.47
N PRO A 60 11.69 22.32 -8.08
CA PRO A 60 12.81 21.41 -7.78
C PRO A 60 13.29 21.43 -6.33
N SER A 61 12.97 22.47 -5.57
CA SER A 61 13.29 22.60 -4.14
C SER A 61 12.18 22.09 -3.21
N SER A 62 11.13 21.48 -3.74
CA SER A 62 10.04 20.96 -2.93
C SER A 62 10.50 19.78 -2.08
N GLN A 63 10.43 19.94 -0.75
CA GLN A 63 10.76 18.88 0.21
C GLN A 63 9.52 18.13 0.69
N ARG A 64 8.32 18.66 0.42
CA ARG A 64 7.07 18.05 0.86
C ARG A 64 6.68 16.95 -0.14
N ILE A 65 6.64 15.71 0.33
CA ILE A 65 6.08 14.60 -0.42
C ILE A 65 4.56 14.84 -0.54
N PRO A 66 4.00 14.85 -1.77
CA PRO A 66 2.57 15.07 -1.96
C PRO A 66 1.76 14.01 -1.24
N ASP A 67 0.53 14.41 -0.89
CA ASP A 67 -0.45 13.50 -0.36
C ASP A 67 -0.87 12.51 -1.47
N ALA A 68 -1.31 11.30 -1.08
CA ALA A 68 -1.70 10.25 -2.02
C ALA A 68 -2.93 10.60 -2.89
N TYR A 69 -3.70 11.64 -2.54
CA TYR A 69 -4.79 12.19 -3.36
C TYR A 69 -4.53 13.64 -3.76
N PHE A 70 -4.91 13.98 -4.99
CA PHE A 70 -5.22 15.36 -5.34
C PHE A 70 -6.67 15.70 -5.02
N ASN A 71 -6.90 16.99 -4.80
CA ASN A 71 -8.19 17.49 -4.32
C ASN A 71 -9.33 17.23 -5.31
N ASP A 72 -9.05 17.13 -6.62
CA ASP A 72 -10.04 16.82 -7.65
C ASP A 72 -10.49 15.35 -7.65
N GLU A 73 -9.78 14.47 -6.95
CA GLU A 73 -10.17 13.09 -6.69
C GLU A 73 -10.82 12.94 -5.30
N GLU A 74 -10.35 13.68 -4.30
CA GLU A 74 -10.88 13.69 -2.93
C GLU A 74 -12.34 14.19 -2.87
N GLU A 75 -12.66 15.30 -3.54
CA GLU A 75 -13.98 15.91 -3.42
C GLU A 75 -15.11 15.08 -4.06
N PRO A 76 -14.93 14.46 -5.25
CA PRO A 76 -15.89 13.47 -5.75
C PRO A 76 -16.11 12.31 -4.78
N GLU A 77 -15.06 11.85 -4.11
CA GLU A 77 -15.18 10.80 -3.08
C GLU A 77 -16.03 11.28 -1.90
N ASN A 78 -15.72 12.45 -1.34
CA ASN A 78 -16.48 13.03 -0.23
C ASN A 78 -17.96 13.21 -0.58
N ALA A 79 -18.24 13.72 -1.79
CA ALA A 79 -19.60 13.88 -2.29
C ALA A 79 -20.32 12.52 -2.42
N LEU A 80 -19.64 11.49 -2.95
CA LEU A 80 -20.21 10.14 -3.02
C LEU A 80 -20.56 9.59 -1.64
N GLN A 81 -19.66 9.69 -0.66
CA GLN A 81 -19.89 9.16 0.68
C GLN A 81 -21.05 9.87 1.39
N GLN A 82 -21.16 11.19 1.24
CA GLN A 82 -22.28 11.96 1.79
C GLN A 82 -23.62 11.57 1.16
N VAL A 83 -23.66 11.40 -0.17
CA VAL A 83 -24.89 11.01 -0.89
C VAL A 83 -25.24 9.55 -0.63
N ALA A 84 -24.26 8.66 -0.58
CA ALA A 84 -24.44 7.22 -0.37
C ALA A 84 -25.13 6.92 0.97
N ALA A 85 -24.78 7.67 2.03
CA ALA A 85 -25.45 7.58 3.33
C ALA A 85 -26.97 7.86 3.26
N GLY A 86 -27.44 8.54 2.21
CA GLY A 86 -28.85 8.88 1.98
C GLY A 86 -29.62 7.92 1.08
N ILE A 87 -29.00 6.86 0.52
CA ILE A 87 -29.64 5.99 -0.50
C ILE A 87 -30.94 5.37 0.01
N ARG A 88 -30.94 4.84 1.24
CA ARG A 88 -32.15 4.25 1.83
C ARG A 88 -33.27 5.27 2.00
N ALA A 89 -32.93 6.50 2.41
CA ALA A 89 -33.90 7.58 2.55
C ALA A 89 -34.46 8.04 1.20
N ALA A 90 -33.63 8.08 0.15
CA ALA A 90 -34.05 8.36 -1.21
C ALA A 90 -35.00 7.28 -1.74
N ARG A 91 -34.68 6.01 -1.55
CA ARG A 91 -35.56 4.88 -1.92
C ARG A 91 -36.88 4.87 -1.17
N ALA A 92 -36.85 5.18 0.12
CA ALA A 92 -38.07 5.30 0.93
C ALA A 92 -39.02 6.38 0.39
N ARG A 93 -38.49 7.52 -0.11
CA ARG A 93 -39.29 8.56 -0.77
C ARG A 93 -39.92 8.11 -2.09
N GLU A 94 -39.28 7.18 -2.79
CA GLU A 94 -39.84 6.51 -3.98
C GLU A 94 -40.83 5.37 -3.61
N SER A 95 -41.24 5.27 -2.35
CA SER A 95 -42.10 4.19 -1.83
C SER A 95 -41.46 2.79 -1.88
N PHE A 96 -40.13 2.71 -1.97
CA PHE A 96 -39.40 1.46 -1.84
C PHE A 96 -38.81 1.35 -0.42
N LEU A 97 -39.44 0.52 0.40
CA LEU A 97 -38.99 0.21 1.75
C LEU A 97 -38.46 -1.22 1.79
N ALA A 98 -37.15 -1.37 1.97
CA ALA A 98 -36.55 -2.68 2.14
C ALA A 98 -36.96 -3.28 3.51
N PRO A 99 -37.43 -4.54 3.56
CA PRO A 99 -37.83 -5.19 4.80
C PRO A 99 -36.63 -5.47 5.74
N ASP A 100 -35.45 -5.73 5.17
CA ASP A 100 -34.19 -5.81 5.90
C ASP A 100 -33.32 -4.58 5.60
N ALA A 101 -33.29 -3.65 6.55
CA ALA A 101 -32.49 -2.45 6.44
C ALA A 101 -30.98 -2.73 6.46
N ARG A 102 -30.52 -3.77 7.18
CA ARG A 102 -29.08 -4.08 7.29
C ARG A 102 -28.56 -4.74 6.03
N GLY A 103 -29.28 -5.74 5.51
CA GLY A 103 -28.96 -6.37 4.22
C GLY A 103 -29.04 -5.37 3.06
N PHE A 104 -29.97 -4.41 3.11
CA PHE A 104 -30.03 -3.32 2.14
C PHE A 104 -28.75 -2.47 2.14
N GLU A 105 -28.32 -1.95 3.29
CA GLU A 105 -27.09 -1.15 3.38
C GLU A 105 -25.87 -1.96 2.97
N ALA A 106 -25.78 -3.23 3.40
CA ALA A 106 -24.68 -4.13 3.05
C ALA A 106 -24.55 -4.34 1.52
N THR A 107 -25.67 -4.30 0.79
CA THR A 107 -25.68 -4.44 -0.68
C THR A 107 -24.94 -3.30 -1.37
N TYR A 108 -24.97 -2.10 -0.81
CA TYR A 108 -24.30 -0.91 -1.38
C TYR A 108 -22.94 -0.64 -0.72
N ALA A 109 -22.77 -1.01 0.55
CA ALA A 109 -21.59 -0.66 1.35
C ALA A 109 -20.29 -1.14 0.73
N PHE A 110 -20.26 -2.34 0.12
CA PHE A 110 -19.05 -2.84 -0.53
C PHE A 110 -18.74 -2.11 -1.84
N ALA A 111 -19.75 -1.93 -2.71
CA ALA A 111 -19.56 -1.31 -4.02
C ALA A 111 -19.26 0.19 -3.93
N LEU A 112 -19.82 0.87 -2.92
CA LEU A 112 -19.62 2.30 -2.66
C LEU A 112 -18.58 2.55 -1.57
N ALA A 113 -17.87 1.52 -1.11
CA ALA A 113 -16.86 1.66 -0.08
C ALA A 113 -15.85 2.75 -0.46
N PRO A 114 -15.39 3.55 0.52
CA PRO A 114 -14.44 4.61 0.27
C PRO A 114 -13.08 4.02 -0.10
N SER A 115 -12.57 4.43 -1.25
CA SER A 115 -11.17 4.20 -1.57
C SER A 115 -10.22 5.10 -0.78
N SER A 116 -10.75 6.20 -0.25
CA SER A 116 -9.98 7.16 0.54
C SER A 116 -9.33 6.54 1.76
N ARG A 117 -9.92 5.46 2.29
CA ARG A 117 -9.37 4.74 3.43
C ARG A 117 -7.99 4.15 3.15
N TRP A 118 -7.71 3.64 1.96
CA TRP A 118 -6.37 3.11 1.65
C TRP A 118 -5.30 4.20 1.64
N ALA A 119 -5.61 5.38 1.12
CA ALA A 119 -4.66 6.48 1.16
C ALA A 119 -4.50 7.04 2.56
N LEU A 120 -5.58 7.19 3.33
CA LEU A 120 -5.51 7.60 4.74
C LEU A 120 -4.65 6.64 5.56
N LEU A 121 -4.85 5.33 5.37
CA LEU A 121 -4.01 4.30 5.98
C LEU A 121 -2.54 4.49 5.61
N GLN A 122 -2.26 4.69 4.31
CA GLN A 122 -0.89 4.86 3.84
C GLN A 122 -0.23 6.12 4.37
N GLU A 123 -0.89 7.27 4.29
CA GLU A 123 -0.33 8.53 4.78
C GLU A 123 -0.15 8.51 6.31
N SER A 124 -1.08 7.91 7.05
CA SER A 124 -0.99 7.79 8.51
C SER A 124 0.05 6.76 8.98
N SER A 125 0.42 5.82 8.09
CA SER A 125 1.47 4.82 8.35
C SER A 125 2.85 5.24 7.86
N ARG A 126 2.94 6.46 7.32
CA ARG A 126 4.18 7.01 6.79
C ARG A 126 5.15 7.33 7.92
N VAL A 127 6.35 6.77 7.81
CA VAL A 127 7.46 7.00 8.73
C VAL A 127 8.68 7.50 7.97
N PRO A 128 9.64 8.15 8.65
CA PRO A 128 10.99 8.31 8.09
C PRO A 128 11.56 6.94 7.75
N ARG A 129 12.37 6.87 6.68
CA ARG A 129 13.03 5.63 6.23
C ARG A 129 13.74 4.94 7.41
N PRO A 130 13.30 3.74 7.85
CA PRO A 130 13.90 3.07 8.99
C PRO A 130 15.34 2.63 8.72
N ALA A 131 16.18 2.66 9.76
CA ALA A 131 17.51 2.06 9.74
C ALA A 131 17.42 0.54 9.85
N THR A 132 16.38 0.03 10.52
CA THR A 132 16.08 -1.41 10.68
C THR A 132 16.08 -2.15 9.35
N ARG A 133 17.04 -3.07 9.19
CA ARG A 133 17.16 -4.04 8.10
C ARG A 133 18.24 -5.07 8.48
N HIS A 134 18.32 -6.15 7.71
CA HIS A 134 19.38 -7.15 7.89
C HIS A 134 20.78 -6.52 7.70
N HIS A 135 21.78 -6.94 8.48
CA HIS A 135 23.12 -6.33 8.48
C HIS A 135 23.84 -6.44 7.11
N ARG A 136 23.56 -7.47 6.32
CA ARG A 136 24.04 -7.60 4.94
C ARG A 136 23.53 -6.48 4.03
N LEU A 137 22.42 -5.85 4.40
CA LEU A 137 21.80 -4.74 3.68
C LEU A 137 22.18 -3.38 4.25
N THR A 138 23.04 -3.26 5.27
CA THR A 138 23.40 -1.97 5.86
C THR A 138 23.98 -0.99 4.84
N ARG A 139 24.74 -1.47 3.84
CA ARG A 139 25.27 -0.63 2.75
C ARG A 139 24.18 0.00 1.88
N SER A 140 22.96 -0.57 1.86
CA SER A 140 21.81 0.00 1.14
C SER A 140 21.21 1.23 1.83
N LEU A 141 21.57 1.54 3.09
CA LEU A 141 21.02 2.67 3.84
C LEU A 141 21.40 4.03 3.27
N THR A 142 22.58 4.16 2.70
CA THR A 142 22.96 5.36 1.97
C THR A 142 22.45 5.20 0.55
N PRO A 143 21.33 5.85 0.17
CA PRO A 143 20.89 5.78 -1.22
C PRO A 143 21.89 6.61 -2.03
N ILE A 144 22.51 6.00 -3.03
CA ILE A 144 23.44 6.68 -3.93
C ILE A 144 22.66 6.99 -5.20
N PRO A 145 22.65 8.25 -5.69
CA PRO A 145 22.31 8.46 -7.08
C PRO A 145 23.37 7.76 -7.92
N TRP A 146 23.01 6.68 -8.64
CA TRP A 146 23.96 5.93 -9.48
C TRP A 146 24.32 6.66 -10.79
N GLN A 147 23.86 7.90 -10.97
CA GLN A 147 24.15 8.74 -12.14
C GLN A 147 25.63 9.14 -12.23
N ASP A 148 26.27 9.40 -11.08
CA ASP A 148 27.61 10.00 -11.04
C ASP A 148 28.74 8.97 -10.85
N ASN A 149 28.41 7.68 -10.65
CA ASN A 149 29.38 6.65 -10.29
C ASN A 149 29.08 5.33 -11.02
N GLU A 150 29.44 5.25 -12.31
CA GLU A 150 29.31 4.03 -13.12
C GLU A 150 30.06 2.82 -12.53
N ASP A 151 31.17 3.07 -11.83
CA ASP A 151 32.00 2.03 -11.22
C ASP A 151 31.33 1.32 -10.02
N GLU A 152 30.20 1.84 -9.54
CA GLU A 152 29.45 1.30 -8.39
C GLU A 152 28.14 0.59 -8.79
N TRP A 153 27.92 0.31 -10.09
CA TRP A 153 26.74 -0.43 -10.56
C TRP A 153 27.09 -1.81 -11.17
N PRO A 154 26.42 -2.91 -10.77
CA PRO A 154 25.46 -2.99 -9.67
C PRO A 154 26.13 -2.74 -8.30
N PRO A 155 25.38 -2.27 -7.31
CA PRO A 155 25.95 -1.92 -6.01
C PRO A 155 26.57 -3.14 -5.33
N PRO A 156 27.63 -2.99 -4.51
CA PRO A 156 28.29 -4.11 -3.83
C PRO A 156 27.32 -5.02 -3.08
N THR A 157 26.25 -4.46 -2.49
CA THR A 157 25.18 -5.25 -1.83
C THR A 157 24.51 -6.24 -2.77
N ALA A 158 24.26 -5.86 -4.02
CA ALA A 158 23.65 -6.74 -5.02
C ALA A 158 24.62 -7.82 -5.50
N VAL A 159 25.90 -7.48 -5.67
CA VAL A 159 26.97 -8.43 -6.03
C VAL A 159 27.20 -9.44 -4.91
N ASP A 160 27.35 -8.97 -3.67
CA ASP A 160 27.61 -9.81 -2.48
C ASP A 160 26.47 -10.78 -2.18
N LEU A 161 25.24 -10.45 -2.59
CA LEU A 161 24.03 -11.24 -2.36
C LEU A 161 23.52 -11.95 -3.62
N GLU A 162 24.27 -11.92 -4.71
CA GLU A 162 23.91 -12.62 -5.95
C GLU A 162 23.76 -14.13 -5.67
N GLY A 163 22.66 -14.71 -6.14
CA GLY A 163 22.33 -16.12 -5.89
C GLY A 163 21.94 -16.46 -4.45
N THR A 164 22.04 -15.51 -3.50
CA THR A 164 21.61 -15.72 -2.12
C THR A 164 20.10 -15.56 -2.01
N ARG A 165 19.41 -16.64 -1.68
CA ARG A 165 17.95 -16.61 -1.44
C ARG A 165 17.57 -16.85 0.01
N ARG A 166 18.39 -17.58 0.75
CA ARG A 166 18.19 -17.96 2.15
C ARG A 166 19.40 -17.54 2.96
N LEU A 167 19.16 -16.87 4.08
CA LEU A 167 20.18 -16.58 5.08
C LEU A 167 20.31 -17.79 6.02
N THR A 168 21.54 -18.10 6.44
CA THR A 168 21.86 -19.31 7.20
C THR A 168 22.80 -19.01 8.36
N GLY A 169 22.78 -19.87 9.39
CA GLY A 169 23.66 -19.70 10.55
C GLY A 169 23.28 -18.44 11.34
N PRO A 170 24.25 -17.65 11.83
CA PRO A 170 23.98 -16.41 12.56
C PRO A 170 23.18 -15.37 11.76
N ASP A 171 23.23 -15.44 10.43
CA ASP A 171 22.51 -14.52 9.54
C ASP A 171 21.03 -14.89 9.39
N ALA A 172 20.61 -16.06 9.90
CA ALA A 172 19.21 -16.50 9.83
C ALA A 172 18.31 -15.83 10.87
N ASP A 173 18.89 -15.19 11.90
CA ASP A 173 18.15 -14.60 13.01
C ASP A 173 17.20 -13.49 12.50
N PRO A 174 15.94 -13.45 13.00
CA PRO A 174 14.99 -12.42 12.62
C PRO A 174 15.51 -11.02 12.95
N VAL A 175 15.33 -10.09 12.01
CA VAL A 175 15.69 -8.68 12.21
C VAL A 175 14.75 -8.06 13.25
N ARG A 176 15.33 -7.35 14.23
CA ARG A 176 14.58 -6.61 15.23
C ARG A 176 14.68 -5.12 15.00
N VAL A 177 13.57 -4.43 15.27
CA VAL A 177 13.45 -2.99 15.14
C VAL A 177 14.26 -2.30 16.24
N ALA A 178 15.15 -1.40 15.85
CA ALA A 178 15.97 -0.63 16.78
C ALA A 178 15.29 0.68 17.23
N GLU A 179 14.32 1.18 16.46
CA GLU A 179 13.73 2.50 16.68
C GLU A 179 12.42 2.46 17.49
N ASN A 180 12.25 3.46 18.35
CA ASN A 180 10.97 3.72 19.01
C ASN A 180 9.87 4.11 17.99
N PRO A 181 8.58 3.84 18.29
CA PRO A 181 8.05 3.22 19.51
C PRO A 181 8.05 1.68 19.48
N TYR A 182 8.61 1.06 18.44
CA TYR A 182 8.53 -0.38 18.20
C TYR A 182 9.85 -1.11 18.49
N SER A 183 10.64 -0.60 19.44
CA SER A 183 11.90 -1.24 19.84
C SER A 183 11.68 -2.72 20.13
N ASP A 184 12.59 -3.56 19.65
CA ASP A 184 12.63 -5.02 19.78
C ASP A 184 11.55 -5.81 19.03
N TRP A 185 10.62 -5.13 18.34
CA TRP A 185 9.64 -5.78 17.47
C TRP A 185 10.33 -6.51 16.32
N VAL A 186 9.76 -7.62 15.86
CA VAL A 186 10.36 -8.46 14.82
C VAL A 186 9.87 -7.99 13.45
N GLN A 187 10.79 -7.81 12.50
CA GLN A 187 10.47 -7.51 11.12
C GLN A 187 10.12 -8.80 10.38
N LEU A 188 8.84 -9.00 10.09
CA LEU A 188 8.35 -10.16 9.32
C LEU A 188 8.76 -10.08 7.84
N GLY A 189 8.87 -8.87 7.31
CA GLY A 189 9.33 -8.64 5.94
C GLY A 189 9.55 -7.17 5.64
N MET A 190 10.35 -6.91 4.61
CA MET A 190 10.68 -5.58 4.12
C MET A 190 10.71 -5.61 2.60
N PHE A 191 10.23 -4.55 1.97
CA PHE A 191 10.42 -4.29 0.56
C PHE A 191 10.87 -2.85 0.35
N GLU A 192 11.92 -2.63 -0.43
CA GLU A 192 12.40 -1.30 -0.76
C GLU A 192 12.81 -1.24 -2.24
N ARG A 193 12.29 -0.23 -2.95
CA ARG A 193 12.80 0.21 -4.24
C ARG A 193 13.66 1.45 -4.03
N GLN A 194 14.85 1.42 -4.60
CA GLN A 194 15.69 2.58 -4.80
C GLN A 194 15.87 2.78 -6.30
N ALA A 195 15.71 4.01 -6.79
CA ALA A 195 15.68 4.32 -8.20
C ALA A 195 16.47 5.60 -8.49
N THR A 196 17.17 5.60 -9.61
CA THR A 196 17.77 6.77 -10.21
C THR A 196 17.22 6.88 -11.64
N PHE A 197 16.56 7.99 -11.95
CA PHE A 197 15.99 8.22 -13.29
C PHE A 197 17.07 8.68 -14.26
N ALA A 198 16.86 8.50 -15.56
CA ALA A 198 17.71 9.14 -16.56
C ALA A 198 17.36 10.63 -16.61
N THR A 199 18.33 11.53 -16.37
CA THR A 199 18.06 12.97 -16.23
C THR A 199 18.84 13.86 -17.18
N THR A 200 19.76 13.31 -17.98
CA THR A 200 20.68 14.10 -18.83
C THR A 200 20.88 13.48 -20.21
N HIS A 201 21.23 14.35 -21.17
CA HIS A 201 21.78 13.97 -22.47
C HIS A 201 23.32 14.03 -22.41
N PRO A 202 24.08 13.07 -22.99
CA PRO A 202 23.61 11.84 -23.64
C PRO A 202 22.95 10.88 -22.63
N GLU A 203 22.01 10.07 -23.10
CA GLU A 203 21.16 9.18 -22.30
C GLU A 203 22.00 8.31 -21.35
N GLN A 204 21.92 8.59 -20.05
CA GLN A 204 22.39 7.67 -19.01
C GLN A 204 21.26 6.68 -18.70
N PRO A 205 21.57 5.38 -18.48
CA PRO A 205 20.54 4.40 -18.20
C PRO A 205 19.85 4.69 -16.88
N SER A 206 18.54 4.46 -16.83
CA SER A 206 17.82 4.44 -15.57
C SER A 206 18.19 3.18 -14.78
N ARG A 207 18.40 3.34 -13.47
CA ARG A 207 18.85 2.27 -12.58
C ARG A 207 17.88 2.10 -11.43
N GLN A 208 17.58 0.85 -11.12
CA GLN A 208 16.66 0.50 -10.05
C GLN A 208 17.19 -0.70 -9.25
N LEU A 209 17.25 -0.54 -7.94
CA LEU A 209 17.54 -1.62 -7.01
C LEU A 209 16.26 -2.01 -6.27
N LEU A 210 15.86 -3.27 -6.39
CA LEU A 210 14.79 -3.87 -5.61
C LEU A 210 15.39 -4.72 -4.49
N ILE A 211 14.99 -4.45 -3.25
CA ILE A 211 15.43 -5.16 -2.06
C ILE A 211 14.19 -5.75 -1.40
N SER A 212 14.23 -7.04 -1.09
CA SER A 212 13.19 -7.70 -0.32
C SER A 212 13.79 -8.66 0.70
N THR A 213 13.25 -8.67 1.90
CA THR A 213 13.51 -9.67 2.95
C THR A 213 12.18 -10.14 3.53
N GLY A 214 12.14 -11.36 4.03
CA GLY A 214 10.93 -11.89 4.64
C GLY A 214 11.18 -13.18 5.39
N LEU A 215 10.40 -13.40 6.44
CA LEU A 215 10.33 -14.68 7.12
C LEU A 215 9.42 -15.62 6.33
N GLU A 216 9.87 -16.85 6.14
CA GLU A 216 9.18 -17.86 5.35
C GLU A 216 9.25 -19.21 6.05
N VAL A 217 8.19 -20.01 5.91
CA VAL A 217 8.18 -21.41 6.35
C VAL A 217 8.48 -22.26 5.12
N ILE A 218 9.64 -22.90 5.09
CA ILE A 218 10.07 -23.65 3.90
C ILE A 218 10.77 -24.94 4.33
N ASP A 219 10.20 -26.08 3.93
CA ASP A 219 10.85 -27.38 3.99
C ASP A 219 11.42 -27.73 2.61
N GLY A 220 12.61 -27.21 2.28
CA GLY A 220 13.31 -27.57 1.05
C GLY A 220 14.03 -26.43 0.32
N SER A 221 14.23 -26.63 -0.99
CA SER A 221 14.95 -25.68 -1.85
C SER A 221 14.05 -24.53 -2.29
N VAL A 222 14.47 -23.30 -2.01
CA VAL A 222 13.77 -22.10 -2.46
C VAL A 222 14.07 -21.84 -3.95
N PRO A 223 13.06 -21.62 -4.81
CA PRO A 223 13.30 -21.32 -6.22
C PRO A 223 14.20 -20.09 -6.39
N SER A 224 15.22 -20.22 -7.24
CA SER A 224 16.08 -19.10 -7.61
C SER A 224 15.25 -17.98 -8.25
N GLY A 225 15.52 -16.73 -7.89
CA GLY A 225 14.76 -15.59 -8.41
C GLY A 225 13.31 -15.51 -7.93
N SER A 226 12.92 -16.21 -6.86
CA SER A 226 11.67 -15.93 -6.13
C SER A 226 11.83 -14.70 -5.21
N MET A 227 10.72 -14.15 -4.70
CA MET A 227 10.73 -13.13 -3.65
C MET A 227 10.23 -13.73 -2.33
N PRO A 228 10.74 -13.27 -1.16
CA PRO A 228 10.28 -13.71 0.15
C PRO A 228 8.96 -13.05 0.57
N ALA A 229 8.00 -12.96 -0.36
CA ALA A 229 6.69 -12.36 -0.15
C ALA A 229 5.66 -13.03 -1.07
N GLY A 230 4.48 -13.33 -0.52
CA GLY A 230 3.33 -13.80 -1.27
C GLY A 230 2.48 -12.66 -1.84
N THR A 231 1.22 -12.97 -2.15
CA THR A 231 0.19 -12.00 -2.56
C THR A 231 -1.03 -12.14 -1.66
N ASN A 232 -1.68 -11.01 -1.31
CA ASN A 232 -2.90 -11.00 -0.49
C ASN A 232 -3.71 -9.74 -0.81
N PRO A 233 -5.04 -9.71 -0.55
CA PRO A 233 -5.83 -8.53 -0.81
C PRO A 233 -5.49 -7.43 0.22
N PRO A 234 -5.54 -6.15 -0.19
CA PRO A 234 -5.18 -5.03 0.69
C PRO A 234 -6.14 -4.82 1.87
N ASN A 235 -7.35 -5.39 1.81
CA ASN A 235 -8.43 -5.12 2.76
C ASN A 235 -8.22 -5.72 4.17
N ILE A 236 -7.14 -6.48 4.38
CA ILE A 236 -6.75 -7.02 5.69
C ILE A 236 -6.57 -5.91 6.74
N TRP A 237 -6.17 -4.72 6.32
CA TRP A 237 -6.03 -3.57 7.20
C TRP A 237 -7.35 -2.87 7.54
N LEU A 238 -8.42 -3.15 6.80
CA LEU A 238 -9.67 -2.39 6.84
C LEU A 238 -10.84 -3.13 7.48
N THR A 239 -10.79 -4.45 7.50
CA THR A 239 -11.88 -5.29 8.01
C THR A 239 -11.33 -6.49 8.76
N THR A 240 -12.15 -7.06 9.62
CA THR A 240 -11.83 -8.28 10.36
C THR A 240 -11.74 -9.49 9.42
N TYR A 241 -10.97 -10.50 9.84
CA TYR A 241 -10.63 -11.65 9.03
C TYR A 241 -11.84 -12.52 8.67
N ASP A 242 -12.86 -12.57 9.54
CA ASP A 242 -14.12 -13.30 9.36
C ASP A 242 -14.99 -12.71 8.24
N HIS A 243 -14.84 -11.41 7.97
CA HIS A 243 -15.46 -10.77 6.82
C HIS A 243 -14.71 -11.03 5.50
N LEU A 244 -13.40 -11.25 5.55
CA LEU A 244 -12.57 -11.51 4.36
C LEU A 244 -12.63 -12.97 3.94
N LEU A 245 -12.70 -13.89 4.91
CA LEU A 245 -12.84 -15.31 4.69
C LEU A 245 -13.92 -15.86 5.64
N PRO A 246 -15.20 -15.84 5.23
CA PRO A 246 -16.29 -16.33 6.05
C PRO A 246 -16.05 -17.78 6.51
N GLY A 247 -16.15 -18.01 7.82
CA GLY A 247 -15.95 -19.32 8.43
C GLY A 247 -14.53 -19.60 8.92
N ILE A 248 -13.57 -18.68 8.73
CA ILE A 248 -12.28 -18.78 9.42
C ILE A 248 -12.43 -18.37 10.89
N ASP A 249 -11.81 -19.15 11.77
CA ASP A 249 -11.62 -18.84 13.19
C ASP A 249 -10.17 -19.19 13.61
N GLN A 250 -9.84 -18.97 14.89
CA GLN A 250 -8.48 -19.23 15.39
C GLN A 250 -8.06 -20.69 15.26
N ALA A 251 -8.99 -21.64 15.46
CA ALA A 251 -8.68 -23.06 15.44
C ALA A 251 -8.42 -23.52 14.01
N PHE A 252 -9.28 -23.13 13.08
CA PHE A 252 -9.09 -23.43 11.67
C PHE A 252 -7.85 -22.74 11.09
N ALA A 253 -7.55 -21.51 11.54
CA ALA A 253 -6.30 -20.83 11.17
C ALA A 253 -5.06 -21.57 11.70
N ALA A 254 -5.12 -22.12 12.92
CA ALA A 254 -4.03 -22.93 13.47
C ALA A 254 -3.78 -24.19 12.63
N GLU A 255 -4.84 -24.92 12.25
CA GLU A 255 -4.74 -26.09 11.37
C GLU A 255 -4.09 -25.75 10.02
N ILE A 256 -4.44 -24.60 9.42
CA ILE A 256 -3.82 -24.17 8.16
C ILE A 256 -2.34 -23.82 8.35
N LEU A 257 -1.96 -23.23 9.49
CA LEU A 257 -0.58 -22.85 9.77
C LEU A 257 0.32 -24.06 10.06
N GLU A 258 -0.21 -25.17 10.57
CA GLU A 258 0.56 -26.40 10.83
C GLU A 258 1.18 -26.98 9.55
N ASP A 259 0.43 -26.96 8.45
CA ASP A 259 0.87 -27.47 7.13
C ASP A 259 1.35 -26.35 6.19
N PHE A 260 1.57 -25.14 6.71
CA PHE A 260 1.86 -23.98 5.87
C PHE A 260 3.29 -23.99 5.32
N GLU A 261 3.41 -23.86 3.99
CA GLU A 261 4.67 -23.58 3.31
C GLU A 261 4.58 -22.26 2.53
N GLY A 262 5.47 -21.32 2.84
CA GLY A 262 5.66 -20.09 2.08
C GLY A 262 5.95 -18.85 2.93
N PRO A 263 5.85 -17.65 2.34
CA PRO A 263 6.14 -16.40 3.01
C PRO A 263 5.09 -16.00 4.06
N LEU A 264 5.53 -15.47 5.19
CA LEU A 264 4.65 -14.94 6.26
C LEU A 264 4.12 -13.53 5.96
N THR A 265 4.64 -12.89 4.91
CA THR A 265 4.19 -11.58 4.44
C THR A 265 3.81 -11.65 2.97
N ALA A 266 2.96 -10.71 2.55
CA ALA A 266 2.55 -10.61 1.16
C ALA A 266 2.59 -9.16 0.69
N LEU A 267 2.85 -8.96 -0.59
CA LEU A 267 2.71 -7.67 -1.24
C LEU A 267 1.24 -7.49 -1.65
N ALA A 268 0.64 -6.43 -1.16
CA ALA A 268 -0.67 -5.99 -1.61
C ALA A 268 -0.52 -5.20 -2.90
N ASN A 269 -1.28 -5.60 -3.92
CA ASN A 269 -1.43 -4.80 -5.12
C ASN A 269 -2.72 -3.99 -5.06
N TYR A 270 -2.58 -2.67 -5.05
CA TYR A 270 -3.71 -1.75 -5.19
C TYR A 270 -4.02 -1.41 -6.65
N GLN A 271 -3.12 -1.72 -7.57
CA GLN A 271 -3.36 -1.54 -8.99
C GLN A 271 -4.59 -2.38 -9.36
N ASP A 272 -5.51 -1.76 -10.08
CA ASP A 272 -6.81 -2.30 -10.48
C ASP A 272 -7.82 -2.54 -9.34
N GLN A 273 -7.48 -2.16 -8.09
CA GLN A 273 -8.47 -2.18 -7.01
C GLN A 273 -9.47 -1.04 -7.19
N ARG A 274 -10.75 -1.37 -7.03
CA ARG A 274 -11.85 -0.43 -7.26
C ARG A 274 -11.71 0.78 -6.35
N GLY A 275 -11.67 1.95 -6.98
CA GLY A 275 -11.56 3.25 -6.31
C GLY A 275 -10.13 3.64 -5.93
N ALA A 276 -9.10 2.79 -6.07
CA ALA A 276 -7.73 3.19 -5.78
C ALA A 276 -7.37 4.51 -6.51
N PRO A 277 -6.62 5.43 -5.87
CA PRO A 277 -6.22 6.69 -6.48
C PRO A 277 -5.61 6.50 -7.86
N ASN A 278 -5.89 7.44 -8.77
CA ASN A 278 -5.29 7.40 -10.09
C ASN A 278 -3.76 7.58 -10.00
N ARG A 279 -3.02 6.55 -10.41
CA ARG A 279 -1.55 6.51 -10.34
C ARG A 279 -0.84 7.59 -11.16
N ASP A 280 -1.49 8.11 -12.21
CA ASP A 280 -0.90 9.08 -13.14
C ASP A 280 -1.12 10.53 -12.67
N ARG A 281 -1.84 10.72 -11.55
CA ARG A 281 -2.20 12.01 -10.98
C ARG A 281 -1.53 12.23 -9.63
N GLY A 282 -0.24 11.91 -9.50
CA GLY A 282 0.54 12.17 -8.29
C GLY A 282 1.38 10.98 -7.86
N VAL A 283 1.86 10.99 -6.62
CA VAL A 283 2.61 9.84 -6.05
C VAL A 283 1.72 8.62 -5.82
N GLY A 284 0.39 8.80 -5.84
CA GLY A 284 -0.63 7.77 -5.68
C GLY A 284 -0.47 6.96 -4.39
N LEU A 285 -1.03 5.75 -4.40
CA LEU A 285 -0.79 4.78 -3.33
C LEU A 285 0.65 4.26 -3.36
N HIS A 286 1.19 3.91 -2.20
CA HIS A 286 2.46 3.22 -2.05
C HIS A 286 2.40 1.89 -2.82
N PRO A 287 3.22 1.70 -3.87
CA PRO A 287 3.04 0.61 -4.83
C PRO A 287 3.38 -0.77 -4.27
N PHE A 288 4.09 -0.82 -3.13
CA PHE A 288 4.65 -2.06 -2.58
C PHE A 288 4.14 -2.41 -1.19
N THR A 289 2.94 -2.00 -0.77
CA THR A 289 2.53 -2.17 0.64
C THR A 289 2.54 -3.64 1.07
N LEU A 290 3.17 -3.94 2.21
CA LEU A 290 3.12 -5.27 2.79
C LEU A 290 1.86 -5.46 3.62
N VAL A 291 1.29 -6.65 3.53
CA VAL A 291 0.15 -7.14 4.30
C VAL A 291 0.54 -8.45 5.00
N PRO A 292 0.02 -8.71 6.21
CA PRO A 292 0.16 -10.02 6.81
C PRO A 292 -0.65 -11.07 6.03
N ARG A 293 -0.30 -12.33 6.24
CA ARG A 293 -1.16 -13.46 5.86
C ARG A 293 -2.47 -13.44 6.67
N LEU A 294 -3.57 -13.81 6.03
CA LEU A 294 -4.89 -13.77 6.68
C LEU A 294 -4.97 -14.79 7.81
N GLU A 295 -4.34 -15.95 7.62
CA GLU A 295 -4.27 -17.04 8.58
C GLU A 295 -3.46 -16.64 9.82
N VAL A 296 -2.37 -15.88 9.64
CA VAL A 296 -1.61 -15.30 10.76
C VAL A 296 -2.46 -14.32 11.56
N VAL A 297 -3.23 -13.46 10.87
CA VAL A 297 -4.16 -12.51 11.50
C VAL A 297 -5.24 -13.23 12.30
N ALA A 298 -5.86 -14.26 11.71
CA ALA A 298 -6.90 -15.05 12.35
C ALA A 298 -6.35 -15.86 13.55
N PHE A 299 -5.23 -16.56 13.39
CA PHE A 299 -4.59 -17.32 14.47
C PHE A 299 -4.27 -16.45 15.70
N LEU A 300 -3.71 -15.27 15.47
CA LEU A 300 -3.36 -14.33 16.52
C LEU A 300 -4.57 -13.56 17.08
N ASP A 301 -5.76 -13.71 16.48
CA ASP A 301 -7.00 -12.96 16.74
C ASP A 301 -6.80 -11.44 16.69
N LEU A 302 -6.13 -11.00 15.63
CA LEU A 302 -5.90 -9.58 15.41
C LEU A 302 -7.04 -8.96 14.63
N ARG A 303 -7.35 -7.71 14.96
CA ARG A 303 -8.37 -6.90 14.28
C ARG A 303 -7.80 -5.54 13.88
N PRO A 304 -8.34 -4.89 12.84
CA PRO A 304 -8.02 -3.49 12.59
C PRO A 304 -8.24 -2.63 13.84
N GLU A 305 -7.37 -1.66 14.08
CA GLU A 305 -7.62 -0.65 15.11
C GLU A 305 -8.93 0.11 14.84
N SER A 306 -9.55 0.63 15.90
CA SER A 306 -10.80 1.39 15.82
C SER A 306 -10.61 2.76 16.47
N PRO A 307 -10.74 3.87 15.72
CA PRO A 307 -10.97 3.93 14.28
C PRO A 307 -9.78 3.40 13.48
N THR A 308 -10.04 2.84 12.30
CA THR A 308 -9.02 2.31 11.39
C THR A 308 -8.30 3.46 10.69
N VAL A 309 -7.19 3.93 11.26
CA VAL A 309 -6.49 5.14 10.79
C VAL A 309 -5.13 4.84 10.16
N ARG A 310 -4.43 3.77 10.57
CA ARG A 310 -3.15 3.32 10.00
C ARG A 310 -3.13 1.80 9.82
N HIS A 311 -2.11 1.28 9.13
CA HIS A 311 -1.86 -0.15 8.95
C HIS A 311 -1.43 -0.77 10.30
N CYS A 312 -2.41 -0.98 11.16
CA CYS A 312 -2.20 -1.44 12.52
C CYS A 312 -3.31 -2.43 12.86
N LEU A 313 -2.90 -3.66 13.17
CA LEU A 313 -3.77 -4.66 13.77
C LEU A 313 -3.46 -4.74 15.26
N VAL A 314 -4.54 -4.80 16.04
CA VAL A 314 -4.52 -4.75 17.49
C VAL A 314 -5.09 -6.02 18.09
N ASP A 315 -4.65 -6.34 19.30
CA ASP A 315 -5.25 -7.33 20.18
C ASP A 315 -5.77 -6.64 21.47
N GLY A 316 -6.03 -7.42 22.51
CA GLY A 316 -6.45 -6.91 23.82
C GLY A 316 -5.40 -6.04 24.54
N GLN A 317 -4.14 -6.08 24.13
CA GLN A 317 -3.02 -5.34 24.74
C GLN A 317 -2.58 -4.13 23.91
N GLY A 318 -3.22 -3.88 22.76
CA GLY A 318 -2.93 -2.75 21.88
C GLY A 318 -2.33 -3.18 20.54
N PRO A 319 -1.49 -2.33 19.90
CA PRO A 319 -0.83 -2.67 18.64
C PRO A 319 -0.07 -4.00 18.74
N ALA A 320 -0.30 -4.88 17.77
CA ALA A 320 0.28 -6.22 17.71
C ALA A 320 1.04 -6.44 16.39
N LEU A 321 0.54 -5.88 15.30
CA LEU A 321 1.15 -5.96 13.98
C LEU A 321 1.00 -4.61 13.27
N VAL A 322 2.10 -4.06 12.77
CA VAL A 322 2.13 -2.72 12.17
C VAL A 322 2.82 -2.78 10.81
N GLY A 323 2.15 -2.23 9.79
CA GLY A 323 2.75 -1.95 8.50
C GLY A 323 3.28 -0.51 8.48
N ARG A 324 4.55 -0.31 8.16
CA ARG A 324 5.11 1.03 7.95
C ARG A 324 5.41 1.23 6.49
N ASN A 325 5.33 2.46 6.02
CA ASN A 325 5.78 2.83 4.68
C ASN A 325 6.63 4.09 4.73
N TRP A 326 7.49 4.26 3.74
CA TRP A 326 8.32 5.45 3.61
C TRP A 326 8.51 5.81 2.15
N ARG A 327 8.65 7.11 1.92
CA ARG A 327 9.05 7.71 0.66
C ARG A 327 10.16 8.71 0.99
N GLY A 328 11.14 8.84 0.11
CA GLY A 328 12.24 9.78 0.29
C GLY A 328 12.89 10.17 -1.02
N PHE A 329 13.60 11.30 -0.98
CA PHE A 329 14.41 11.82 -2.08
C PHE A 329 13.56 12.04 -3.35
N LEU A 330 12.75 13.10 -3.34
CA LEU A 330 11.98 13.48 -4.53
C LEU A 330 12.95 13.88 -5.65
N ILE A 331 12.84 13.22 -6.79
CA ILE A 331 13.67 13.48 -7.96
C ILE A 331 12.80 13.75 -9.18
N HIS A 332 13.33 14.57 -10.08
CA HIS A 332 12.71 14.94 -11.35
C HIS A 332 13.36 14.12 -12.45
N ASP A 333 12.57 13.45 -13.29
CA ASP A 333 13.04 12.65 -14.43
C ASP A 333 13.29 13.50 -15.70
N GLY A 334 13.18 14.83 -15.58
CA GLY A 334 13.31 15.77 -16.70
C GLY A 334 12.00 15.98 -17.49
N SER A 335 10.92 15.26 -17.15
CA SER A 335 9.61 15.39 -17.80
C SER A 335 8.74 16.49 -17.17
N TYR A 336 7.53 16.72 -17.70
CA TYR A 336 6.56 17.63 -17.06
C TYR A 336 5.69 16.93 -15.99
N SER A 337 6.07 15.73 -15.56
CA SER A 337 5.34 14.91 -14.60
C SER A 337 5.66 15.28 -13.14
N PRO A 338 4.82 14.91 -12.17
CA PRO A 338 5.12 15.10 -10.75
C PRO A 338 6.44 14.43 -10.31
N LEU A 339 7.12 15.05 -9.33
CA LEU A 339 8.31 14.44 -8.70
C LEU A 339 8.00 13.05 -8.16
N THR A 340 8.89 12.10 -8.44
CA THR A 340 8.76 10.71 -7.96
C THR A 340 9.79 10.44 -6.86
N PRO A 341 9.45 9.70 -5.79
CA PRO A 341 10.44 9.34 -4.78
C PRO A 341 11.48 8.36 -5.34
N ALA A 342 12.75 8.71 -5.21
CA ALA A 342 13.88 7.83 -5.53
C ALA A 342 13.87 6.60 -4.62
N VAL A 343 13.45 6.77 -3.36
CA VAL A 343 13.32 5.67 -2.39
C VAL A 343 11.87 5.50 -2.00
N GLN A 344 11.36 4.28 -2.14
CA GLN A 344 10.05 3.86 -1.64
C GLN A 344 10.18 2.51 -0.97
N GLY A 345 9.62 2.35 0.23
CA GLY A 345 9.67 1.07 0.90
C GLY A 345 8.63 0.91 1.98
N THR A 346 8.53 -0.32 2.44
CA THR A 346 7.61 -0.73 3.48
C THR A 346 8.22 -1.88 4.28
N ASP A 347 7.78 -2.01 5.51
CA ASP A 347 8.02 -3.21 6.29
C ASP A 347 6.78 -3.59 7.10
N LEU A 348 6.76 -4.87 7.47
CA LEU A 348 5.76 -5.44 8.35
C LEU A 348 6.44 -5.88 9.62
N ILE A 349 6.00 -5.33 10.75
CA ILE A 349 6.59 -5.61 12.06
C ILE A 349 5.54 -6.18 13.01
N ILE A 350 5.96 -7.09 13.88
CA ILE A 350 5.11 -7.79 14.85
C ILE A 350 5.68 -7.65 16.27
N ARG A 351 4.77 -7.51 17.25
CA ARG A 351 5.13 -7.42 18.66
C ARG A 351 5.77 -8.74 19.15
N PRO A 352 6.79 -8.71 20.01
CA PRO A 352 7.57 -9.91 20.35
C PRO A 352 6.75 -11.10 20.88
N ASP A 353 5.77 -10.88 21.76
CA ASP A 353 4.90 -11.93 22.30
C ASP A 353 4.04 -12.59 21.22
N GLN A 354 3.62 -11.83 20.22
CA GLN A 354 2.84 -12.36 19.09
C GLN A 354 3.73 -13.14 18.12
N TYR A 355 4.98 -12.70 17.96
CA TYR A 355 5.97 -13.46 17.20
C TYR A 355 6.30 -14.80 17.88
N GLU A 356 6.48 -14.83 19.20
CA GLU A 356 6.72 -16.07 19.95
C GLU A 356 5.55 -17.06 19.80
N ARG A 357 4.30 -16.57 19.82
CA ARG A 357 3.12 -17.41 19.53
C ARG A 357 3.13 -17.97 18.11
N LEU A 358 3.50 -17.16 17.14
CA LEU A 358 3.59 -17.57 15.74
C LEU A 358 4.74 -18.58 15.52
N GLU A 359 5.90 -18.34 16.13
CA GLU A 359 7.05 -19.25 16.11
C GLU A 359 6.72 -20.60 16.74
N ALA A 360 5.97 -20.61 17.85
CA ALA A 360 5.53 -21.84 18.50
C ALA A 360 4.56 -22.66 17.63
N ALA A 361 3.71 -22.00 16.83
CA ALA A 361 2.76 -22.67 15.93
C ALA A 361 3.43 -23.24 14.67
N LEU A 362 4.37 -22.50 14.08
CA LEU A 362 5.03 -22.89 12.83
C LEU A 362 6.25 -23.79 13.05
N GLY A 363 6.78 -23.83 14.28
CA GLY A 363 8.04 -24.47 14.61
C GLY A 363 9.22 -23.57 14.29
N LYS A 364 10.01 -23.23 15.31
CA LYS A 364 11.17 -22.35 15.21
C LYS A 364 12.15 -22.74 14.09
N ASP A 365 12.44 -24.02 13.96
CA ASP A 365 13.42 -24.53 12.99
C ASP A 365 12.90 -24.48 11.54
N ASN A 366 11.59 -24.28 11.35
CA ASN A 366 10.96 -24.20 10.04
C ASN A 366 10.95 -22.76 9.49
N ILE A 367 11.06 -21.76 10.36
CA ILE A 367 11.09 -20.35 9.96
C ILE A 367 12.48 -19.98 9.48
N GLN A 368 12.55 -19.40 8.28
CA GLN A 368 13.79 -19.02 7.62
C GLN A 368 13.74 -17.57 7.15
N SER A 369 14.90 -16.92 7.18
CA SER A 369 15.06 -15.56 6.67
C SER A 369 15.43 -15.56 5.19
N GLY A 370 14.47 -15.18 4.37
CA GLY A 370 14.61 -15.00 2.93
C GLY A 370 15.14 -13.62 2.55
N ILE A 371 15.90 -13.56 1.45
CA ILE A 371 16.41 -12.31 0.87
C ILE A 371 16.38 -12.38 -0.66
N ALA A 372 16.06 -11.26 -1.31
CA ALA A 372 16.28 -11.08 -2.74
C ALA A 372 16.65 -9.63 -3.03
N VAL A 373 17.77 -9.44 -3.74
CA VAL A 373 18.27 -8.14 -4.20
C VAL A 373 18.39 -8.20 -5.71
N ARG A 374 17.76 -7.26 -6.42
CA ARG A 374 17.72 -7.24 -7.89
C ARG A 374 18.11 -5.86 -8.42
N PRO A 375 19.30 -5.73 -9.05
CA PRO A 375 19.62 -4.56 -9.86
C PRO A 375 18.92 -4.66 -11.22
N ILE A 376 18.37 -3.55 -11.70
CA ILE A 376 17.72 -3.41 -12.99
C ILE A 376 18.30 -2.15 -13.65
N GLU A 377 18.78 -2.29 -14.88
CA GLU A 377 19.27 -1.17 -15.70
C GLU A 377 18.43 -1.14 -16.99
N ARG A 378 17.93 0.04 -17.37
CA ARG A 378 17.16 0.25 -18.61
C ARG A 378 17.74 1.43 -19.38
N GLU A 379 17.88 1.26 -20.69
CA GLU A 379 18.34 2.32 -21.60
C GLU A 379 17.26 3.39 -21.87
N ASP A 380 15.99 3.09 -21.58
CA ASP A 380 14.85 3.98 -21.85
C ASP A 380 14.24 4.61 -20.58
N ASN A 381 13.59 5.77 -20.73
CA ASN A 381 12.85 6.50 -19.68
C ASN A 381 11.54 5.82 -19.20
N GLY A 382 11.20 4.64 -19.72
CA GLY A 382 9.98 3.92 -19.37
C GLY A 382 10.10 3.20 -18.03
N MET A 383 9.79 3.89 -16.93
CA MET A 383 9.68 3.31 -15.59
C MET A 383 8.20 3.19 -15.17
N TYR A 384 7.58 2.05 -15.48
CA TYR A 384 6.37 1.56 -14.82
C TYR A 384 6.50 0.06 -14.55
#